data_AF-A0A7V6TTF4-F1
#
_entry.id   AF-A0A7V6TTF4-F1
#
_cell.length_a   1.000
_cell.length_b   1.000
_cell.length_c   1.000
_cell.angle_alpha   90.00
_cell.angle_beta   90.00
_cell.angle_gamma   90.00
#
_symmetry.space_group_name_H-M   'P 1'
#
loop_
_entity.id
_entity.type
_entity.pdbx_description
1 polymer ?
#
loop_
_entity_poly.entity_id
_entity_poly.type
_entity_poly.pdbx_seq_one_letter_code
_entity_poly.pdbx_strand_id
1 'polypeptide(L)'
;MAPDLCLCCGAGKDPWGIVDRAIKYGCKKVQLYKPYFNQEMIDKAHKHGIICNVFWSDDPVEAVNFLKMGIDTILTNDFNIVSQAVRNITIPKTLQN
;
A
#
# COMPACT_ATOMS: atom_id res chain seq x y z
N MET A 1 7.64 16.35 20.56
CA MET A 1 7.49 15.33 19.49
C MET A 1 8.65 15.49 18.52
N ALA A 2 9.11 14.41 17.88
CA ALA A 2 10.16 14.43 16.85
C ALA A 2 9.49 14.57 15.46
N PRO A 3 9.36 15.80 14.92
CA PRO A 3 8.58 16.07 13.69
C PRO A 3 9.25 15.51 12.42
N ASP A 4 10.51 15.12 12.53
CA ASP A 4 11.36 14.54 11.49
C ASP A 4 11.16 13.02 11.34
N LEU A 5 10.55 12.35 12.32
CA LEU A 5 10.35 10.92 12.26
C LEU A 5 9.24 10.56 11.28
N CYS A 6 9.58 9.77 10.25
CA CYS A 6 8.62 9.22 9.32
C CYS A 6 7.73 8.17 10.01
N LEU A 7 6.42 8.44 10.06
CA LEU A 7 5.45 7.56 10.72
C LEU A 7 4.77 6.62 9.72
N CYS A 8 4.62 5.35 10.10
CA CYS A 8 3.80 4.35 9.43
C CYS A 8 2.54 4.08 10.27
N CYS A 9 1.36 4.11 9.64
CA CYS A 9 0.11 3.79 10.31
C CYS A 9 -0.20 2.29 10.16
N GLY A 10 -0.39 1.60 11.29
CA GLY A 10 -0.93 0.24 11.32
C GLY A 10 -2.47 0.23 11.35
N ALA A 11 -3.07 -0.90 10.96
CA ALA A 11 -4.52 -1.10 10.95
C ALA A 11 -5.16 -1.01 12.34
N GLY A 12 -4.48 -1.46 13.40
CA GLY A 12 -5.00 -1.42 14.77
C GLY A 12 -6.36 -2.13 14.88
N LYS A 13 -7.31 -1.51 15.60
CA LYS A 13 -8.68 -2.04 15.78
C LYS A 13 -9.67 -1.63 14.68
N ASP A 14 -9.31 -0.64 13.86
CA ASP A 14 -10.13 -0.11 12.78
C ASP A 14 -9.30 -0.06 11.49
N PRO A 15 -9.31 -1.16 10.72
CA PRO A 15 -8.54 -1.26 9.48
C PRO A 15 -9.11 -0.37 8.36
N TRP A 16 -10.43 -0.14 8.32
CA TRP A 16 -11.07 0.67 7.29
C TRP A 16 -10.77 2.17 7.46
N GLY A 17 -10.69 2.66 8.70
CA GLY A 17 -10.30 4.04 9.00
C GLY A 17 -8.78 4.30 8.99
N ILE A 18 -7.95 3.37 8.52
CA ILE A 18 -6.48 3.51 8.57
C ILE A 18 -5.97 4.72 7.79
N VAL A 19 -6.56 5.03 6.63
CA VAL A 19 -6.12 6.15 5.79
C VAL A 19 -6.45 7.49 6.45
N ASP A 20 -7.67 7.64 6.99
CA ASP A 20 -8.04 8.85 7.75
C ASP A 20 -7.15 9.07 8.97
N ARG A 21 -6.82 7.98 9.65
CA ARG A 21 -5.90 8.02 10.78
C ARG A 21 -4.49 8.40 10.36
N ALA A 22 -4.01 7.88 9.23
CA ALA A 22 -2.71 8.24 8.67
C ALA A 22 -2.65 9.73 8.30
N ILE A 23 -3.71 10.26 7.69
CA ILE A 23 -3.83 11.70 7.39
C ILE A 23 -3.82 12.52 8.68
N LYS A 24 -4.65 12.15 9.67
CA LYS A 24 -4.77 12.86 10.96
C LYS A 24 -3.43 12.97 11.70
N TYR A 25 -2.62 11.91 11.66
CA TYR A 25 -1.34 11.86 12.37
C TYR A 25 -0.13 12.17 11.48
N GLY A 26 -0.34 12.59 10.23
CA GLY A 26 0.75 12.94 9.31
C GLY A 26 1.65 11.77 8.92
N CYS A 27 1.13 10.54 8.94
CA CYS A 27 1.87 9.36 8.51
C CYS A 27 2.18 9.41 7.01
N LYS A 28 3.33 8.85 6.62
CA LYS A 28 3.76 8.79 5.21
C LYS A 28 3.55 7.43 4.57
N LYS A 29 3.18 6.43 5.37
CA LYS A 29 2.92 5.06 4.93
C LYS A 29 1.77 4.44 5.71
N VAL A 30 1.00 3.59 5.05
CA VAL A 30 0.00 2.71 5.69
C VAL A 30 0.38 1.25 5.48
N GLN A 31 0.16 0.42 6.48
CA GLN A 31 0.26 -1.03 6.40
C GLN A 31 -1.15 -1.63 6.27
N LEU A 32 -1.56 -1.88 5.03
CA LEU A 32 -2.82 -2.52 4.68
C LEU A 32 -2.73 -4.04 4.87
N TYR A 33 -3.87 -4.65 5.16
CA TYR A 33 -4.02 -6.09 5.34
C TYR A 33 -5.33 -6.55 4.68
N LYS A 34 -5.27 -7.63 3.90
CA LYS A 34 -6.45 -8.20 3.23
C LYS A 34 -7.38 -8.86 4.24
N PRO A 35 -8.71 -8.73 4.14
CA PRO A 35 -9.46 -8.12 3.04
C PRO A 35 -9.81 -6.63 3.23
N TYR A 36 -9.18 -5.93 4.17
CA TYR A 36 -9.63 -4.64 4.67
C TYR A 36 -9.02 -3.44 3.94
N PHE A 37 -9.07 -3.45 2.62
CA PHE A 37 -8.77 -2.29 1.79
C PHE A 37 -9.46 -2.40 0.44
N ASN A 38 -9.67 -1.27 -0.21
CA ASN A 38 -10.30 -1.16 -1.52
C ASN A 38 -9.65 -0.03 -2.35
N GLN A 39 -10.13 0.16 -3.59
CA GLN A 39 -9.60 1.18 -4.49
C GLN A 39 -9.74 2.60 -3.91
N GLU A 40 -10.88 2.92 -3.29
CA GLU A 40 -11.13 4.24 -2.71
C GLU A 40 -10.10 4.61 -1.64
N MET A 41 -9.73 3.65 -0.79
CA MET A 41 -8.70 3.85 0.23
C MET A 41 -7.33 4.12 -0.37
N ILE A 42 -6.97 3.38 -1.43
CA ILE A 42 -5.68 3.54 -2.12
C ILE A 42 -5.61 4.91 -2.79
N ASP A 43 -6.64 5.28 -3.54
CA ASP A 43 -6.75 6.58 -4.22
C ASP A 43 -6.67 7.74 -3.21
N LYS A 44 -7.37 7.60 -2.08
CA LYS A 44 -7.36 8.59 -0.98
C LYS A 44 -5.98 8.73 -0.36
N ALA A 45 -5.27 7.63 -0.12
CA ALA A 45 -3.91 7.64 0.42
C ALA A 45 -2.95 8.35 -0.55
N HIS A 46 -2.97 7.99 -1.83
CA HIS A 46 -2.15 8.60 -2.86
C HIS A 46 -2.41 10.09 -3.04
N LYS A 47 -3.67 10.53 -2.99
CA LYS A 47 -4.03 11.97 -3.00
C LYS A 47 -3.36 12.77 -1.88
N HIS A 48 -3.00 12.14 -0.77
CA HIS A 48 -2.34 12.76 0.38
C HIS A 48 -0.83 12.43 0.46
N GLY A 49 -0.26 11.83 -0.61
CA GLY A 49 1.16 11.46 -0.64
C GLY A 49 1.53 10.35 0.34
N ILE A 50 0.58 9.46 0.66
CA ILE A 50 0.77 8.33 1.58
C ILE A 50 1.05 7.07 0.76
N ILE A 51 2.13 6.38 1.10
CA ILE A 51 2.54 5.11 0.48
C ILE A 51 1.68 3.96 1.02
N CYS A 52 1.13 3.14 0.12
CA CYS A 52 0.32 1.97 0.42
C CYS A 52 1.17 0.69 0.40
N ASN A 53 1.41 0.10 1.58
CA ASN A 53 2.08 -1.19 1.72
C ASN A 53 1.06 -2.29 2.06
N VAL A 54 1.13 -3.46 1.42
CA VAL A 54 0.27 -4.60 1.74
C VAL A 54 1.07 -5.71 2.43
N PHE A 55 0.59 -6.12 3.59
CA PHE A 55 0.92 -7.40 4.22
C PHE A 55 -0.29 -8.31 3.98
N TRP A 56 -0.26 -9.27 3.07
CA TRP A 56 0.85 -9.74 2.24
C TRP A 56 0.31 -10.58 1.07
N SER A 57 1.15 -10.96 0.11
CA SER A 57 0.79 -11.82 -1.00
C SER A 57 1.96 -12.69 -1.45
N ASP A 58 1.75 -14.01 -1.48
CA ASP A 58 2.67 -14.99 -2.11
C ASP A 58 2.17 -15.46 -3.48
N ASP A 59 0.91 -15.15 -3.81
CA ASP A 59 0.35 -15.52 -5.09
C ASP A 59 0.76 -14.47 -6.15
N PRO A 60 1.43 -14.86 -7.24
CA PRO A 60 1.91 -13.93 -8.24
C PRO A 60 0.79 -13.15 -8.94
N VAL A 61 -0.40 -13.75 -9.11
CA VAL A 61 -1.53 -13.11 -9.79
C VAL A 61 -2.17 -12.07 -8.86
N GLU A 62 -2.38 -12.40 -7.59
CA GLU A 62 -2.85 -11.49 -6.55
C GLU A 62 -1.88 -10.30 -6.39
N ALA A 63 -0.58 -10.57 -6.30
CA ALA A 63 0.44 -9.53 -6.18
C ALA A 63 0.40 -8.55 -7.36
N VAL A 64 0.34 -9.06 -8.60
CA VAL A 64 0.18 -8.23 -9.80
C VAL A 64 -1.10 -7.40 -9.75
N ASN A 65 -2.20 -7.96 -9.29
CA ASN A 65 -3.47 -7.24 -9.16
C ASN A 65 -3.38 -6.12 -8.11
N PHE A 66 -2.74 -6.35 -6.97
CA PHE A 66 -2.50 -5.30 -5.98
C PHE A 66 -1.67 -4.15 -6.53
N LEU A 67 -0.59 -4.43 -7.29
CA LEU A 67 0.19 -3.36 -7.93
C LEU A 67 -0.64 -2.58 -8.97
N LYS A 68 -1.49 -3.27 -9.74
CA LYS A 68 -2.42 -2.61 -10.69
C LYS A 68 -3.46 -1.73 -10.00
N MET A 69 -3.89 -2.10 -8.79
CA MET A 69 -4.77 -1.27 -7.95
C MET A 69 -4.07 -0.02 -7.40
N GLY A 70 -2.74 0.06 -7.47
CA GLY A 70 -1.95 1.17 -6.92
C GLY A 70 -1.28 0.86 -5.59
N ILE A 71 -1.16 -0.40 -5.16
CA ILE A 71 -0.31 -0.73 -4.02
C ILE A 71 1.16 -0.47 -4.40
N ASP A 72 1.90 0.21 -3.53
CA ASP A 72 3.29 0.61 -3.78
C ASP A 72 4.29 -0.47 -3.37
N THR A 73 3.94 -1.31 -2.41
CA THR A 73 4.84 -2.35 -1.89
C THR A 73 4.05 -3.57 -1.41
N ILE A 74 4.59 -4.75 -1.69
CA ILE A 74 4.00 -6.04 -1.32
C ILE A 74 5.01 -6.78 -0.44
N LEU A 75 4.55 -7.23 0.73
CA LEU A 75 5.28 -8.21 1.52
C LEU A 75 4.96 -9.60 0.98
N THR A 76 5.99 -10.42 0.79
CA THR A 76 5.89 -11.79 0.29
C THR A 76 6.94 -12.65 0.98
N ASN A 77 6.61 -13.91 1.28
CA ASN A 77 7.57 -14.93 1.66
C ASN A 77 8.16 -15.62 0.42
N ASP A 78 7.45 -15.64 -0.71
CA ASP A 78 7.85 -16.26 -1.98
C ASP A 78 8.42 -15.25 -2.99
N PHE A 79 9.45 -14.50 -2.56
CA PHE A 79 10.06 -13.42 -3.35
C PHE A 79 10.43 -13.82 -4.79
N ASN A 80 10.94 -15.04 -5.01
CA ASN A 80 11.38 -15.45 -6.33
C ASN A 80 10.23 -15.48 -7.36
N ILE A 81 9.09 -16.09 -7.00
CA ILE A 81 7.94 -16.22 -7.89
C ILE A 81 7.24 -14.87 -8.07
N VAL A 82 7.02 -14.15 -6.97
CA VAL A 82 6.35 -12.84 -7.00
C VAL A 82 7.19 -11.81 -7.78
N SER A 83 8.50 -11.73 -7.54
CA SER A 83 9.36 -10.76 -8.24
C SER A 83 9.42 -11.00 -9.75
N GLN A 84 9.38 -12.26 -10.20
CA GLN A 84 9.33 -12.58 -11.62
C GLN A 84 8.00 -12.16 -12.26
N ALA A 85 6.88 -12.36 -11.57
CA ALA A 85 5.56 -11.97 -12.06
C ALA A 85 5.44 -10.44 -12.22
N VAL A 86 5.98 -9.66 -11.27
CA VAL A 86 5.86 -8.20 -11.29
C VAL A 86 6.84 -7.53 -12.28
N ARG A 87 7.96 -8.15 -12.66
CA ARG A 87 8.92 -7.56 -13.62
C ARG A 87 8.32 -7.24 -14.99
N ASN A 88 7.32 -7.99 -15.41
CA ASN A 88 6.74 -7.91 -16.75
C ASN A 88 5.47 -7.07 -16.82
N ILE A 89 5.11 -6.35 -15.75
CA ILE A 89 3.89 -5.55 -15.74
C ILE A 89 4.18 -4.12 -16.20
N THR A 90 3.37 -3.64 -17.15
CA THR A 90 3.30 -2.22 -17.46
C THR A 90 2.34 -1.57 -16.47
N ILE A 91 2.86 -0.85 -15.47
CA ILE A 91 2.03 -0.02 -14.61
C ILE A 91 1.81 1.32 -15.33
N PRO A 92 0.56 1.73 -15.61
CA PRO A 92 0.31 3.07 -16.13
C PRO A 92 0.86 4.09 -15.13
N LYS A 93 1.79 4.95 -15.56
CA LYS A 93 2.32 6.04 -14.73
C LYS A 93 1.17 6.99 -14.36
N THR A 94 0.64 6.88 -13.15
CA THR A 94 -0.21 7.92 -12.58
C THR A 94 0.69 9.05 -12.06
N LEU A 95 0.67 10.15 -12.83
CA LEU A 95 0.96 11.54 -12.45
C LEU A 95 2.15 11.75 -11.48
N GLN A 96 3.34 11.83 -12.06
CA GLN A 96 4.38 12.72 -11.53
C GLN A 96 3.87 14.16 -11.71
N ASN A 97 3.30 14.75 -10.66
CA ASN A 97 3.10 16.19 -10.54
C ASN A 97 3.95 16.70 -9.39
#